data_AF-A0ABC8EQJ6-F1
#
_entry.id   AF-A0ABC8EQJ6-F1
#
_cell.length_a   1.000
_cell.length_b   1.000
_cell.length_c   1.000
_cell.angle_alpha   90.00
_cell.angle_beta   90.00
_cell.angle_gamma   90.00
#
_symmetry.space_group_name_H-M   'P 1'
#
loop_
_entity.id
_entity.type
_entity.pdbx_description
1 polymer ?
#
loop_
_entity_poly.entity_id
_entity_poly.type
_entity_poly.pdbx_seq_one_letter_code
_entity_poly.pdbx_strand_id
1 'polypeptide(L)' 'MNAQTQVVFVFTLWLVMGIGFLAKATEMRRLGQTWLNTVTSIEGILFLLSLLAPVFLLIHRSISM' A
#
# COMPACT_ATOMS: atom_id res chain seq x y z
N MET A 1 -13.49 15.54 10.44
CA MET A 1 -12.96 14.26 10.96
C MET A 1 -11.73 14.59 11.79
N ASN A 2 -11.58 14.01 13.00
CA ASN A 2 -10.43 14.30 13.86
C ASN A 2 -9.14 13.73 13.24
N ALA A 3 -7.99 14.38 13.46
CA ALA A 3 -6.69 13.97 12.91
C ALA A 3 -6.33 12.54 13.33
N GLN A 4 -6.64 12.14 14.56
CA GLN A 4 -6.46 10.76 15.03
C GLN A 4 -7.27 9.76 14.20
N THR A 5 -8.52 10.08 13.88
CA THR A 5 -9.39 9.22 13.05
C THR A 5 -8.85 9.08 11.63
N GLN A 6 -8.29 10.15 11.05
CA GLN A 6 -7.66 10.10 9.73
C GLN A 6 -6.42 9.19 9.72
N VAL A 7 -5.56 9.31 10.74
CA VAL A 7 -4.36 8.47 10.86
C VAL A 7 -4.71 7.00 11.00
N VAL A 8 -5.67 6.67 11.87
CA VAL A 8 -6.14 5.28 12.02
C VAL A 8 -6.72 4.76 10.71
N PHE A 9 -7.57 5.54 10.03
CA PHE A 9 -8.14 5.15 8.74
C PHE A 9 -7.08 4.85 7.68
N VAL A 10 -6.05 5.70 7.57
CA VAL A 10 -4.92 5.49 6.66
C VAL A 10 -4.15 4.21 7.01
N PHE A 11 -3.85 3.98 8.29
CA PHE A 11 -3.15 2.76 8.70
C PHE A 11 -3.97 1.50 8.49
N THR A 12 -5.29 1.54 8.74
CA THR A 12 -6.17 0.40 8.48
C THR A 12 -6.22 0.07 7.00
N LEU A 13 -6.38 1.07 6.13
CA LEU A 13 -6.34 0.87 4.68
C LEU A 13 -4.98 0.29 4.24
N TRP A 14 -3.88 0.84 4.75
CA TRP A 14 -2.55 0.36 4.42
C TRP A 14 -2.34 -1.11 4.83
N LEU A 15 -2.82 -1.50 6.02
CA LEU A 15 -2.78 -2.88 6.50
C LEU A 15 -3.60 -3.83 5.64
N VAL A 16 -4.84 -3.46 5.30
CA VAL A 16 -5.72 -4.29 4.45
C VAL A 16 -5.08 -4.53 3.08
N MET A 17 -4.53 -3.49 2.48
CA MET A 17 -3.83 -3.59 1.19
C MET A 17 -2.53 -4.40 1.29
N GLY A 18 -1.78 -4.22 2.38
CA GLY A 18 -0.55 -4.99 2.64
C GLY A 18 -0.81 -6.48 2.82
N ILE A 19 -1.88 -6.86 3.52
CA ILE A 19 -2.28 -8.27 3.68
C ILE A 19 -2.69 -8.87 2.32
N GLY A 20 -3.45 -8.13 1.50
CA GLY A 20 -3.80 -8.55 0.14
C GLY A 20 -2.56 -8.79 -0.73
N PHE A 21 -1.57 -7.90 -0.64
CA PHE A 21 -0.28 -8.08 -1.32
C PHE A 21 0.49 -9.31 -0.81
N LEU A 22 0.57 -9.53 0.52
CA LEU A 22 1.23 -10.70 1.08
C LEU A 22 0.54 -12.01 0.68
N ALA A 23 -0.79 -12.03 0.61
CA ALA A 23 -1.55 -13.18 0.13
C ALA A 23 -1.19 -13.48 -1.32
N LYS A 24 -1.13 -12.47 -2.18
CA LYS A 24 -0.72 -12.61 -3.58
C LYS A 24 0.73 -13.05 -3.72
N ALA A 25 1.64 -12.52 -2.89
CA ALA A 25 3.05 -12.91 -2.86
C ALA A 25 3.20 -14.39 -2.52
N THR A 26 2.43 -14.86 -1.53
CA THR A 26 2.44 -16.25 -1.09
C THR A 26 1.86 -17.18 -2.17
N GLU A 27 0.77 -16.75 -2.83
CA GLU A 27 0.17 -17.47 -3.96
C GLU A 27 1.16 -17.62 -5.13
N MET A 28 1.79 -16.52 -5.55
CA MET A 28 2.78 -16.52 -6.65
C MET A 28 4.01 -17.37 -6.32
N ARG A 29 4.48 -17.33 -5.06
CA ARG A 29 5.55 -18.20 -4.58
C ARG A 29 5.14 -19.68 -4.63
N ARG A 30 3.88 -20.00 -4.29
CA ARG A 30 3.35 -21.37 -4.39
C ARG A 30 3.26 -21.86 -5.84
N LEU A 31 3.00 -20.94 -6.77
CA LEU A 31 2.98 -21.23 -8.22
C LEU A 31 4.38 -21.26 -8.86
N GLY A 32 5.45 -21.08 -8.08
CA GLY A 32 6.82 -21.02 -8.58
C GLY A 32 7.12 -19.78 -9.44
N GLN A 33 6.23 -18.77 -9.42
CA GLN A 33 6.40 -17.54 -10.18
C GLN A 33 7.31 -16.55 -9.47
N THR A 34 7.99 -15.72 -10.26
CA THR A 34 8.92 -14.72 -9.76
C THR A 34 8.20 -13.59 -9.04
N TRP A 35 8.83 -13.03 -7.99
CA TRP A 35 8.33 -11.88 -7.22
C TRP A 35 7.90 -10.67 -8.07
N LEU A 36 8.50 -10.50 -9.25
CA LEU A 36 8.11 -9.45 -10.19
C LEU A 36 6.63 -9.55 -10.59
N ASN A 37 6.08 -10.76 -10.73
CA ASN A 37 4.66 -10.96 -11.04
C ASN A 37 3.74 -10.55 -9.89
N THR A 38 4.22 -10.61 -8.65
CA THR A 38 3.47 -10.11 -7.49
C THR A 38 3.43 -8.58 -7.49
N VAL A 39 4.54 -7.93 -7.84
CA VAL A 39 4.65 -6.47 -7.85
C VAL A 39 3.87 -5.86 -9.02
N THR A 40 3.83 -6.52 -10.18
CA THR A 40 3.01 -6.12 -11.34
C THR A 40 1.55 -6.53 -11.22
N SER A 41 1.19 -7.35 -10.22
CA SER A 41 -0.21 -7.68 -9.94
C SER A 41 -0.96 -6.45 -9.44
N ILE A 42 -2.27 -6.43 -9.66
CA ILE A 42 -3.17 -5.33 -9.24
C ILE A 42 -3.00 -5.04 -7.74
N GLU A 43 -2.89 -6.08 -6.91
CA GLU A 43 -2.69 -5.94 -5.47
C GLU A 43 -1.35 -5.27 -5.10
N GLY A 44 -0.28 -5.57 -5.86
CA GLY A 44 1.04 -4.96 -5.66
C GLY A 44 1.10 -3.51 -6.08
N ILE A 45 0.50 -3.18 -7.22
CA ILE A 45 0.38 -1.79 -7.69
C ILE A 45 -0.44 -0.96 -6.70
N LEU A 46 -1.57 -1.49 -6.23
CA LEU A 46 -2.42 -0.78 -5.28
C LEU A 46 -1.74 -0.63 -3.91
N PHE A 47 -0.95 -1.61 -3.46
CA PHE A 47 -0.15 -1.48 -2.24
C PHE A 47 0.96 -0.42 -2.38
N LEU A 48 1.68 -0.39 -3.50
CA LEU A 48 2.67 0.66 -3.79
C LEU A 48 2.04 2.05 -3.84
N LEU A 49 0.87 2.17 -4.47
CA LEU A 49 0.12 3.42 -4.52
C LEU A 49 -0.35 3.85 -3.11
N SER A 50 -0.79 2.89 -2.30
CA SER A 50 -1.14 3.09 -0.90
C SER A 50 0.05 3.55 -0.05
N LEU A 51 1.26 3.11 -0.35
CA LEU A 51 2.50 3.55 0.31
C LEU A 51 2.89 4.99 -0.11
N LEU A 52 2.67 5.33 -1.39
CA LEU A 52 2.98 6.64 -1.96
C LEU A 52 2.00 7.73 -1.53
N ALA A 53 0.73 7.39 -1.30
CA ALA A 53 -0.30 8.36 -0.90
C ALA A 53 0.05 9.20 0.35
N PRO A 54 0.48 8.63 1.49
CA PRO A 54 0.88 9.41 2.66
C PRO A 54 2.17 10.21 2.42
N VAL A 55 3.11 9.69 1.63
CA VAL A 55 4.34 10.42 1.25
C VAL A 55 3.99 11.64 0.41
N PHE A 56 3.07 11.51 -0.54
CA PHE A 56 2.61 12.61 -1.39
C PHE A 56 1.91 13.70 -0.56
N LEU A 57 1.08 13.31 0.42
CA LEU A 57 0.45 14.25 1.34
C LEU A 57 1.46 15.00 2.21
N LEU A 58 2.50 14.32 2.71
CA LEU A 58 3.57 14.95 3.49
C LEU A 58 4.39 15.93 2.65
N ILE A 59 4.78 15.53 1.43
CA ILE A 59 5.54 16.38 0.50
C ILE A 59 4.70 17.61 0.10
N HIS A 60 3.44 17.41 -0.29
CA HIS A 60 2.54 18.51 -0.66
C HIS A 60 2.36 19.50 0.50
N ARG A 61 2.18 19.00 1.73
CA ARG A 61 2.10 19.85 2.92
C ARG A 61 3.40 20.60 3.22
N SER A 62 4.56 19.99 2.93
CA SER A 62 5.88 20.61 3.15
C SER A 62 6.23 21.68 2.11
N ILE A 63 5.74 21.56 0.87
CA ILE A 63 6.00 22.54 -0.21
C ILE A 63 5.05 23.73 -0.11
N SER A 64 3.87 23.54 0.52
CA SER A 64 2.87 24.60 0.71
C SER A 64 3.07 25.44 1.98
N MET A 65 4.10 25.16 2.79
CA MET A 65 4.58 26.04 3.88
C MET A 65 5.71 26.94 3.39
#